data_AF-A0A7X6S5C8-F1
#
_entry.id   AF-A0A7X6S5C8-F1
#
_cell.length_a   1.000
_cell.length_b   1.000
_cell.length_c   1.000
_cell.angle_alpha   90.00
_cell.angle_beta   90.00
_cell.angle_gamma   90.00
#
_symmetry.space_group_name_H-M   'P 1'
#
loop_
_entity.id
_entity.type
_entity.pdbx_description
1 polymer ?
#
loop_
_entity_poly.entity_id
_entity_poly.type
_entity_poly.pdbx_seq_one_letter_code
_entity_poly.pdbx_strand_id
1 'polypeptide(L)'
;MFNAITSLFKQLLDGQDLGKRAATNPNLAIACLLKEVAGADHQIDQKESEATFQLTKRLLNLDDEQTTALLKQAKENVKQSASLYDFTSQLRELTQETRYELIKAMWEVAHADGEIDPLEDAVIRKTAELLYVDHSEFIRAKLSIQTSSLKV
;
A
#
# COMPACT_ATOMS: atom_id res chain seq x y z
N MET A 1 -17.50 24.95 -30.59
CA MET A 1 -16.26 24.25 -30.20
C MET A 1 -16.46 23.38 -28.94
N PHE A 2 -17.54 22.59 -28.86
CA PHE A 2 -17.85 21.71 -27.69
C PHE A 2 -17.65 20.20 -27.98
N ASN A 3 -17.45 19.84 -29.25
CA ASN A 3 -17.42 18.44 -29.69
C ASN A 3 -16.11 17.73 -29.35
N ALA A 4 -15.00 18.45 -29.21
CA ALA A 4 -13.70 17.87 -28.86
C ALA A 4 -13.67 17.33 -27.42
N ILE A 5 -14.28 18.06 -26.47
CA ILE A 5 -14.39 17.60 -25.07
C ILE A 5 -15.31 16.37 -24.99
N THR A 6 -16.40 16.37 -25.77
CA THR A 6 -17.35 15.25 -25.79
C THR A 6 -16.73 14.01 -26.45
N SER A 7 -15.94 14.16 -27.52
CA SER A 7 -15.26 13.02 -28.14
C SER A 7 -14.11 12.49 -27.29
N LEU A 8 -13.37 13.37 -26.61
CA LEU A 8 -12.30 12.97 -25.68
C LEU A 8 -12.90 12.18 -24.50
N PHE A 9 -14.02 12.65 -23.95
CA PHE A 9 -14.75 11.98 -22.89
C PHE A 9 -15.35 10.64 -23.34
N LYS A 10 -15.84 10.58 -24.58
CA LYS A 10 -16.34 9.33 -25.18
C LYS A 10 -15.21 8.35 -25.47
N GLN A 11 -14.03 8.81 -25.86
CA GLN A 11 -12.84 7.98 -26.08
C GLN A 11 -12.25 7.45 -24.77
N LEU A 12 -12.40 8.20 -23.66
CA LEU A 12 -12.13 7.75 -22.29
C LEU A 12 -13.15 6.69 -21.81
N LEU A 13 -14.43 6.84 -22.18
CA LEU A 13 -15.52 5.90 -21.82
C LEU A 13 -15.59 4.65 -22.72
N ASP A 14 -15.21 4.76 -23.99
CA ASP A 14 -15.18 3.68 -24.99
C ASP A 14 -14.01 2.71 -24.78
N GLY A 15 -13.27 2.86 -23.67
CA GLY A 15 -12.87 1.70 -22.85
C GLY A 15 -11.95 0.69 -23.51
N GLN A 16 -11.13 1.07 -24.49
CA GLN A 16 -10.01 0.22 -24.92
C GLN A 16 -8.85 0.20 -23.90
N ASP A 17 -8.91 1.03 -22.85
CA ASP A 17 -7.91 1.06 -21.77
C ASP A 17 -8.45 0.62 -20.39
N LEU A 18 -9.74 0.28 -20.27
CA LEU A 18 -10.29 -0.42 -19.10
C LEU A 18 -10.12 -1.95 -19.22
N GLY A 19 -9.69 -2.41 -20.40
CA GLY A 19 -9.58 -3.82 -20.79
C GLY A 19 -8.18 -4.43 -20.61
N LYS A 20 -7.15 -3.65 -20.27
CA LYS A 20 -5.99 -4.20 -19.57
C LYS A 20 -6.31 -4.15 -18.09
N ARG A 21 -7.17 -5.06 -17.62
CA ARG A 21 -6.94 -5.60 -16.28
C ARG A 21 -5.54 -6.19 -16.35
N ALA A 22 -4.52 -5.40 -16.02
CA ALA A 22 -3.25 -5.94 -15.58
C ALA A 22 -3.62 -7.06 -14.62
N ALA A 23 -3.17 -8.28 -14.90
CA ALA A 23 -3.54 -9.44 -14.12
C ALA A 23 -3.45 -9.05 -12.64
N THR A 24 -4.59 -9.06 -11.94
CA THR A 24 -4.67 -8.58 -10.56
C THR A 24 -3.64 -9.37 -9.78
N ASN A 25 -2.67 -8.69 -9.20
CA ASN A 25 -1.63 -9.31 -8.40
C ASN A 25 -1.69 -8.72 -6.99
N PRO A 26 -2.61 -9.23 -6.14
CA PRO A 26 -2.80 -8.73 -4.78
C PRO A 26 -1.50 -8.71 -3.97
N ASN A 27 -0.65 -9.72 -4.14
CA ASN A 27 0.64 -9.81 -3.44
C ASN A 27 1.57 -8.67 -3.83
N LEU A 28 1.68 -8.38 -5.14
CA LEU A 28 2.46 -7.24 -5.62
C LEU A 28 1.86 -5.91 -5.17
N ALA A 29 0.53 -5.76 -5.19
CA ALA A 29 -0.14 -4.56 -4.72
C ALA A 29 0.10 -4.30 -3.22
N ILE A 30 0.03 -5.35 -2.38
CA ILE A 30 0.37 -5.28 -0.95
C ILE A 30 1.82 -4.83 -0.78
N ALA A 31 2.75 -5.47 -1.49
CA ALA A 31 4.17 -5.10 -1.42
C ALA A 31 4.44 -3.67 -1.90
N CYS A 32 3.71 -3.17 -2.90
CA CYS A 32 3.79 -1.78 -3.35
C CYS A 32 3.31 -0.82 -2.26
N LEU A 33 2.18 -1.10 -1.61
CA LEU A 33 1.66 -0.24 -0.52
C LEU A 33 2.62 -0.18 0.67
N LEU A 34 3.26 -1.29 1.04
CA LEU A 34 4.30 -1.31 2.07
C LEU A 34 5.54 -0.51 1.66
N LYS A 35 5.89 -0.49 0.36
CA LYS A 35 6.98 0.33 -0.17
C LYS A 35 6.64 1.82 -0.27
N GLU A 36 5.40 2.16 -0.59
CA GLU A 36 4.90 3.54 -0.63
C GLU A 36 4.99 4.20 0.75
N VAL A 37 4.60 3.49 1.81
CA VAL A 37 4.72 4.04 3.18
C VAL A 37 6.19 4.21 3.57
N ALA A 38 7.03 3.18 3.42
CA ALA A 38 8.46 3.29 3.76
C ALA A 38 9.18 4.39 2.97
N GLY A 39 8.71 4.71 1.75
CA GLY A 39 9.32 5.71 0.87
C GLY A 39 8.66 7.08 0.88
N ALA A 40 7.68 7.32 1.76
CA ALA A 40 6.80 8.49 1.67
C ALA A 40 7.57 9.83 1.79
N ASP A 41 8.58 9.88 2.66
CA ASP A 41 9.40 11.06 2.92
C ASP A 41 10.72 11.10 2.12
N HIS A 42 10.96 10.08 1.29
CA HIS A 42 12.20 9.86 0.52
C HIS A 42 13.46 9.58 1.36
N GLN A 43 13.34 9.31 2.67
CA GLN A 43 14.45 8.97 3.56
C GLN A 43 14.31 7.55 4.12
N ILE A 44 14.17 6.57 3.23
CA ILE A 44 14.05 5.16 3.63
C ILE A 44 15.25 4.76 4.52
N ASP A 45 14.97 4.42 5.76
CA ASP A 45 15.97 3.96 6.71
C ASP A 45 16.18 2.43 6.60
N GLN A 46 17.27 1.92 7.20
CA GLN A 46 17.57 0.50 7.14
C GLN A 46 16.54 -0.37 7.91
N LYS A 47 15.99 0.15 9.02
CA LYS A 47 15.02 -0.55 9.87
C LYS A 47 13.66 -0.67 9.17
N GLU A 48 13.19 0.37 8.48
CA GLU A 48 11.99 0.40 7.65
C GLU A 48 12.10 -0.55 6.47
N SER A 49 13.28 -0.59 5.81
CA SER A 49 13.51 -1.56 4.73
C SER A 49 13.47 -3.00 5.25
N GLU A 50 14.05 -3.26 6.42
CA GLU A 50 14.00 -4.58 7.06
C GLU A 50 12.57 -4.93 7.52
N ALA A 51 11.86 -3.99 8.14
CA ALA A 51 10.47 -4.15 8.53
C ALA A 51 9.59 -4.45 7.31
N THR A 52 9.75 -3.70 6.22
CA THR A 52 9.06 -3.95 4.94
C THR A 52 9.31 -5.39 4.46
N PHE A 53 10.55 -5.87 4.55
CA PHE A 53 10.91 -7.23 4.17
C PHE A 53 10.21 -8.27 5.04
N GLN A 54 10.39 -8.19 6.36
CA GLN A 54 9.83 -9.15 7.31
C GLN A 54 8.29 -9.18 7.28
N LEU A 55 7.66 -8.02 7.13
CA LEU A 55 6.21 -7.91 7.08
C LEU A 55 5.62 -8.42 5.77
N THR A 56 6.27 -8.13 4.64
CA THR A 56 5.88 -8.71 3.35
C THR A 56 5.97 -10.23 3.39
N LYS A 57 7.09 -10.75 3.91
CA LYS A 57 7.31 -12.19 4.08
C LYS A 57 6.22 -12.85 4.92
N ARG A 58 5.92 -12.25 6.09
CA ARG A 58 4.92 -12.73 7.05
C ARG A 58 3.50 -12.68 6.50
N LEU A 59 3.08 -11.54 5.96
CA LEU A 59 1.71 -11.34 5.47
C LEU A 59 1.38 -12.25 4.28
N LEU A 60 2.36 -12.48 3.41
CA LEU A 60 2.17 -13.22 2.17
C LEU A 60 2.65 -14.68 2.26
N ASN A 61 3.16 -15.10 3.43
CA ASN A 61 3.70 -16.43 3.69
C ASN A 61 4.73 -16.87 2.63
N LEU A 62 5.75 -16.03 2.41
CA LEU A 62 6.80 -16.24 1.41
C LEU A 62 8.13 -16.67 2.06
N ASP A 63 9.02 -17.24 1.26
CA ASP A 63 10.43 -17.39 1.63
C ASP A 63 11.26 -16.13 1.33
N ASP A 64 12.54 -16.13 1.67
CA ASP A 64 13.42 -14.96 1.49
C ASP A 64 13.67 -14.62 0.02
N GLU A 65 13.76 -15.62 -0.85
CA GLU A 65 14.02 -15.44 -2.28
C GLU A 65 12.78 -14.84 -2.96
N GLN A 66 11.61 -15.40 -2.68
CA GLN A 66 10.31 -14.91 -3.13
C GLN A 66 10.05 -13.49 -2.64
N THR A 67 10.33 -13.21 -1.37
CA THR A 67 10.15 -11.87 -0.77
C THR A 67 11.06 -10.86 -1.46
N THR A 68 12.33 -11.20 -1.66
CA THR A 68 13.30 -10.33 -2.36
C THR A 68 12.86 -10.05 -3.80
N ALA A 69 12.44 -11.09 -4.52
CA ALA A 69 11.97 -10.96 -5.90
C ALA A 69 10.71 -10.08 -5.99
N LEU A 70 9.76 -10.26 -5.08
CA LEU A 70 8.52 -9.48 -5.03
C LEU A 70 8.79 -8.02 -4.70
N LEU A 71 9.64 -7.72 -3.71
CA LEU A 71 9.97 -6.35 -3.33
C LEU A 71 10.77 -5.61 -4.41
N LYS A 72 11.60 -6.33 -5.18
CA LYS A 72 12.26 -5.77 -6.37
C LYS A 72 11.23 -5.37 -7.42
N GLN A 73 10.23 -6.22 -7.68
CA GLN A 73 9.14 -5.90 -8.61
C GLN A 73 8.30 -4.72 -8.07
N ALA A 74 7.97 -4.72 -6.79
CA ALA A 74 7.20 -3.65 -6.15
C ALA A 74 7.90 -2.30 -6.29
N LYS A 75 9.22 -2.25 -6.06
CA LYS A 75 10.02 -1.03 -6.24
C LYS A 75 9.92 -0.45 -7.65
N GLU A 76 9.96 -1.29 -8.69
CA GLU A 76 9.82 -0.81 -10.06
C GLU A 76 8.38 -0.40 -10.39
N ASN A 77 7.38 -1.07 -9.81
CA ASN A 77 5.96 -0.71 -9.99
C ASN A 77 5.62 0.62 -9.31
N VAL A 78 6.11 0.86 -8.09
CA VAL A 78 5.94 2.13 -7.37
C VAL A 78 6.46 3.31 -8.20
N LYS A 79 7.63 3.18 -8.82
CA LYS A 79 8.19 4.21 -9.71
C LYS A 79 7.34 4.49 -10.96
N GLN A 80 6.56 3.51 -11.40
CA GLN A 80 5.75 3.59 -12.62
C GLN A 80 4.29 3.93 -12.34
N SER A 81 3.83 3.77 -11.10
CA SER A 81 2.46 4.04 -10.71
C SER A 81 2.20 5.54 -10.61
N ALA A 82 0.97 5.92 -10.93
CA ALA A 82 0.52 7.30 -10.80
C ALA A 82 -0.13 7.57 -9.43
N SER A 83 -0.60 6.53 -8.72
CA SER A 83 -1.31 6.70 -7.46
C SER A 83 -1.52 5.42 -6.65
N LEU A 84 -1.76 5.57 -5.35
CA LEU A 84 -2.22 4.50 -4.44
C LEU A 84 -3.50 3.79 -4.91
N TYR A 85 -4.30 4.43 -5.77
CA TYR A 85 -5.50 3.80 -6.33
C TYR A 85 -5.15 2.58 -7.20
N ASP A 86 -4.03 2.62 -7.92
CA ASP A 86 -3.60 1.54 -8.80
C ASP A 86 -3.37 0.23 -8.02
N PHE A 87 -2.90 0.35 -6.77
CA PHE A 87 -2.67 -0.79 -5.88
C PHE A 87 -3.94 -1.15 -5.11
N THR A 88 -4.59 -0.19 -4.47
CA THR A 88 -5.77 -0.45 -3.62
C THR A 88 -6.97 -0.99 -4.41
N SER A 89 -7.13 -0.61 -5.68
CA SER A 89 -8.18 -1.15 -6.55
C SER A 89 -8.06 -2.67 -6.77
N GLN A 90 -6.86 -3.23 -6.72
CA GLN A 90 -6.61 -4.67 -6.84
C GLN A 90 -6.93 -5.45 -5.55
N LEU A 91 -7.15 -4.75 -4.44
CA LEU A 91 -7.34 -5.31 -3.10
C LEU A 91 -8.78 -5.17 -2.59
N ARG A 92 -9.70 -4.69 -3.44
CA ARG A 92 -11.10 -4.44 -3.07
C ARG A 92 -11.90 -5.69 -2.70
N GLU A 93 -11.45 -6.86 -3.10
CA GLU A 93 -12.09 -8.15 -2.77
C GLU A 93 -11.56 -8.76 -1.47
N LEU A 94 -10.55 -8.14 -0.83
CA LEU A 94 -10.06 -8.61 0.47
C LEU A 94 -11.14 -8.48 1.55
N THR A 95 -11.12 -9.38 2.53
CA THR A 95 -11.98 -9.28 3.71
C THR A 95 -11.60 -8.05 4.55
N GLN A 96 -12.52 -7.58 5.39
CA GLN A 96 -12.25 -6.46 6.30
C GLN A 96 -11.09 -6.76 7.25
N GLU A 97 -10.98 -8.01 7.72
CA GLU A 97 -9.87 -8.47 8.56
C GLU A 97 -8.52 -8.36 7.84
N THR A 98 -8.43 -8.82 6.58
CA THR A 98 -7.18 -8.72 5.82
C THR A 98 -6.80 -7.28 5.52
N ARG A 99 -7.78 -6.40 5.27
CA ARG A 99 -7.51 -4.96 5.09
C ARG A 99 -6.99 -4.33 6.37
N TYR A 100 -7.56 -4.69 7.53
CA TYR A 100 -7.07 -4.24 8.82
C TYR A 100 -5.62 -4.68 9.06
N GLU A 101 -5.28 -5.96 8.81
CA GLU A 101 -3.91 -6.47 8.98
C GLU A 101 -2.92 -5.77 8.03
N LEU A 102 -3.35 -5.41 6.81
CA LEU A 102 -2.53 -4.60 5.91
C LEU A 102 -2.27 -3.20 6.47
N ILE A 103 -3.30 -2.48 6.94
CA ILE A 103 -3.13 -1.15 7.54
C ILE A 103 -2.24 -1.22 8.78
N LYS A 104 -2.42 -2.25 9.61
CA LYS A 104 -1.56 -2.49 10.77
C LYS A 104 -0.10 -2.73 10.36
N ALA A 105 0.15 -3.54 9.33
CA ALA A 105 1.50 -3.75 8.84
C ALA A 105 2.12 -2.47 8.26
N MET A 106 1.35 -1.60 7.61
CA MET A 106 1.87 -0.30 7.17
C MET A 106 2.28 0.58 8.36
N TRP A 107 1.52 0.55 9.47
CA TRP A 107 1.94 1.20 10.71
C TRP A 107 3.21 0.60 11.31
N GLU A 108 3.36 -0.73 11.27
CA GLU A 108 4.57 -1.42 11.74
C GLU A 108 5.79 -1.07 10.88
N VAL A 109 5.63 -0.81 9.57
CA VAL A 109 6.71 -0.30 8.70
C VAL A 109 7.09 1.13 9.09
N ALA A 110 6.12 2.04 9.16
CA ALA A 110 6.38 3.45 9.46
C ALA A 110 7.03 3.65 10.84
N HIS A 111 6.61 2.86 11.84
CA HIS A 111 7.16 2.94 13.19
C HIS A 111 8.43 2.09 13.39
N ALA A 112 9.05 1.56 12.33
CA ALA A 112 10.18 0.65 12.46
C ALA A 112 11.40 1.33 13.12
N ASP A 113 11.56 2.64 12.93
CA ASP A 113 12.65 3.42 13.49
C ASP A 113 12.36 3.96 14.90
N GLY A 114 11.08 4.04 15.28
CA GLY A 114 10.55 4.50 16.57
C GLY A 114 9.73 5.79 16.48
N GLU A 115 9.68 6.45 15.32
CA GLU A 115 8.87 7.63 15.05
C GLU A 115 7.93 7.36 13.87
N ILE A 116 7.03 8.29 13.56
CA ILE A 116 6.13 8.19 12.39
C ILE A 116 6.13 9.56 11.76
N ASP A 117 6.59 9.66 10.51
CA ASP A 117 6.59 10.92 9.77
C ASP A 117 5.16 11.30 9.33
N PRO A 118 4.80 12.60 9.30
CA PRO A 118 3.50 13.03 8.80
C PRO A 118 3.15 12.56 7.38
N LEU A 119 4.14 12.38 6.50
CA LEU A 119 3.93 11.86 5.14
C LEU A 119 3.54 10.38 5.16
N GLU A 120 4.15 9.58 6.03
CA GLU A 120 3.79 8.17 6.22
C GLU A 120 2.36 8.04 6.77
N ASP A 121 2.00 8.80 7.81
CA ASP A 121 0.62 8.83 8.34
C ASP A 121 -0.38 9.16 7.22
N ALA A 122 -0.04 10.14 6.37
CA ALA A 122 -0.88 10.53 5.25
C ALA A 122 -1.08 9.38 4.24
N VAL A 123 -0.01 8.65 3.90
CA VAL A 123 -0.08 7.48 3.00
C VAL A 123 -0.93 6.36 3.60
N ILE A 124 -0.73 6.03 4.89
CA ILE A 124 -1.48 4.96 5.57
C ILE A 124 -2.96 5.34 5.67
N ARG A 125 -3.25 6.58 6.07
CA ARG A 125 -4.62 7.12 6.13
C ARG A 125 -5.29 7.07 4.78
N LYS A 126 -4.60 7.51 3.72
CA LYS A 126 -5.16 7.49 2.38
C LYS A 126 -5.45 6.07 1.89
N THR A 127 -4.56 5.14 2.22
CA THR A 127 -4.75 3.72 1.91
C THR A 127 -5.94 3.13 2.64
N ALA A 128 -6.11 3.44 3.93
CA ALA A 128 -7.26 3.00 4.73
C ALA A 128 -8.60 3.51 4.15
N GLU A 129 -8.65 4.78 3.74
CA GLU A 129 -9.82 5.35 3.05
C GLU A 129 -10.14 4.59 1.75
N LEU A 130 -9.13 4.34 0.91
CA LEU A 130 -9.30 3.69 -0.39
C LEU A 130 -9.69 2.20 -0.27
N LEU A 131 -9.28 1.55 0.83
CA LEU A 131 -9.67 0.19 1.16
C LEU A 131 -10.96 0.12 1.99
N TYR A 132 -11.61 1.24 2.31
CA TYR A 132 -12.83 1.27 3.13
C TYR A 132 -12.63 0.60 4.51
N VAL A 133 -11.50 0.88 5.16
CA VAL A 133 -11.27 0.51 6.55
C VAL A 133 -11.89 1.57 7.44
N ASP A 134 -12.76 1.16 8.36
CA ASP A 134 -13.44 2.08 9.28
C ASP A 134 -12.44 2.87 10.12
N HIS A 135 -12.78 4.12 10.43
CA HIS A 135 -11.89 5.01 11.18
C HIS A 135 -11.52 4.43 12.55
N SER A 136 -12.45 3.75 13.24
CA SER A 136 -12.17 3.07 14.52
C SER A 136 -11.12 1.97 14.38
N GLU A 137 -11.16 1.21 13.29
CA GLU A 137 -10.22 0.14 13.01
C GLU A 137 -8.84 0.71 12.63
N PHE A 138 -8.81 1.79 11.84
CA PHE A 138 -7.58 2.53 11.55
C PHE A 138 -6.88 3.04 12.83
N ILE A 139 -7.64 3.65 13.75
CA ILE A 139 -7.11 4.10 15.05
C ILE A 139 -6.66 2.92 15.90
N ARG A 140 -7.43 1.83 15.94
CA ARG A 140 -7.06 0.60 16.66
C ARG A 140 -5.72 0.03 16.16
N ALA A 141 -5.52 -0.02 14.85
CA ALA A 141 -4.26 -0.46 14.24
C ALA A 141 -3.09 0.43 14.69
N LYS A 142 -3.24 1.76 14.62
CA LYS A 142 -2.21 2.72 15.06
C LYS A 142 -1.87 2.59 16.55
N LEU A 143 -2.86 2.41 17.42
CA LEU A 143 -2.61 2.26 18.86
C LEU A 143 -1.94 0.92 19.22
N SER A 144 -2.15 -0.12 18.39
CA SER A 144 -1.58 -1.44 18.63
C SER A 144 -0.06 -1.47 18.54
N ILE A 145 0.54 -0.66 17.67
CA ILE A 145 2.02 -0.55 17.56
C ILE A 145 2.62 0.24 18.73
N GLN A 146 1.96 1.32 19.16
CA GLN A 146 2.43 2.19 20.24
C GLN A 146 2.43 1.47 21.59
N THR A 147 1.44 0.60 21.81
CA THR A 147 1.36 -0.23 23.03
C THR A 147 2.44 -1.32 23.07
N SER A 148 2.88 -1.80 21.91
CA SER A 148 3.97 -2.79 21.82
C SER A 148 5.32 -2.20 22.23
N SER A 149 5.55 -0.91 21.97
CA SER A 149 6.79 -0.18 22.33
C SER A 149 6.93 0.11 23.84
N LEU A 150 5.83 0.06 24.61
CA LEU A 150 5.80 0.32 26.06
C LEU A 150 6.08 -0.92 26.93
N LYS A 151 6.36 -2.09 26.33
CA LYS A 151 6.76 -3.31 27.05
C LYS A 151 8.26 -3.55 26.89
N VAL A 152 9.06 -2.70 27.53
CA VAL A 152 10.50 -2.95 27.81
C VAL A 152 10.72 -2.74 29.31
#